data_AF-A0A6V7ILM2-F1
#
_entry.id   AF-A0A6V7ILM2-F1
#
_cell.length_a   1.000
_cell.length_b   1.000
_cell.length_c   1.000
_cell.angle_alpha   90.00
_cell.angle_beta   90.00
_cell.angle_gamma   90.00
#
_symmetry.space_group_name_H-M   'P 1'
#
loop_
_entity.id
_entity.type
_entity.pdbx_description
1 polymer ?
#
loop_
_entity_poly.entity_id
_entity_poly.type
_entity_poly.pdbx_seq_one_letter_code
_entity_poly.pdbx_strand_id
1 'polypeptide(L)' 'KILERVIQSRVEAAIGNSLEDNQCGFRKGRSTINAPKQVVNTSKVAIAGTRWKGGTKEYCLLAALD' A
#
# COMPACT_ATOMS: atom_id res chain seq x y z
N LYS A 1 -26.65 -2.40 14.57
CA LYS A 1 -25.57 -2.73 13.60
C LYS A 1 -25.94 -3.73 12.50
N ILE A 2 -27.20 -4.19 12.34
CA ILE A 2 -27.57 -5.11 11.25
C ILE A 2 -27.49 -4.42 9.88
N LEU A 3 -28.02 -3.20 9.78
CA LEU A 3 -27.98 -2.40 8.55
C LEU A 3 -26.54 -2.11 8.10
N GLU A 4 -25.63 -1.80 9.03
CA GLU A 4 -24.20 -1.61 8.74
C GLU A 4 -23.58 -2.83 8.05
N ARG A 5 -23.87 -4.05 8.54
CA ARG A 5 -23.38 -5.28 7.91
C ARG A 5 -23.96 -5.49 6.52
N VAL A 6 -25.24 -5.19 6.32
CA VAL A 6 -25.88 -5.30 4.99
C VAL A 6 -25.24 -4.33 4.01
N ILE A 7 -24.98 -3.10 4.43
CA ILE A 7 -24.31 -2.09 3.61
C ILE A 7 -22.87 -2.52 3.33
N GLN A 8 -22.12 -2.95 4.34
CA GLN A 8 -20.75 -3.43 4.20
C GLN A 8 -20.67 -4.55 3.14
N SER A 9 -21.48 -5.59 3.25
CA SER A 9 -21.47 -6.70 2.28
C SER A 9 -21.79 -6.26 0.86
N ARG A 10 -22.71 -5.30 0.68
CA ARG A 10 -23.05 -4.75 -0.64
C ARG A 10 -21.92 -3.91 -1.23
N VAL A 11 -21.29 -3.08 -0.39
CA VAL A 11 -20.14 -2.25 -0.79
C VAL A 11 -18.94 -3.13 -1.15
N GLU A 12 -18.62 -4.13 -0.34
CA GLU A 12 -17.55 -5.10 -0.63
C GLU A 12 -17.80 -5.84 -1.96
N ALA A 13 -19.03 -6.27 -2.22
CA ALA A 13 -19.39 -6.94 -3.48
C ALA A 13 -19.30 -6.01 -4.70
N ALA A 14 -19.66 -4.73 -4.55
CA ALA A 14 -19.59 -3.75 -5.63
C ALA A 14 -18.16 -3.30 -5.95
N ILE A 15 -17.32 -3.13 -4.92
CA ILE A 15 -15.91 -2.73 -5.08
C ILE A 15 -15.07 -3.89 -5.62
N GLY A 16 -15.34 -5.13 -5.19
CA GLY A 16 -14.62 -6.32 -5.65
C GLY A 16 -13.09 -6.17 -5.55
N ASN A 17 -12.39 -6.41 -6.67
CA ASN A 17 -10.94 -6.24 -6.80
C ASN A 17 -10.53 -4.86 -7.36
N SER A 18 -11.42 -3.87 -7.38
CA SER A 18 -11.15 -2.53 -7.96
C SER A 18 -10.20 -1.67 -7.12
N LEU A 19 -9.75 -2.16 -5.97
CA LEU A 19 -8.84 -1.46 -5.07
C LEU A 19 -7.39 -1.80 -5.41
N GLU A 20 -6.54 -0.77 -5.41
CA GLU A 20 -5.11 -0.88 -5.70
C GLU A 20 -4.42 -1.90 -4.78
N ASP A 21 -3.40 -2.61 -5.30
CA ASP A 21 -2.72 -3.67 -4.56
C ASP A 21 -1.95 -3.19 -3.32
N ASN A 22 -1.61 -1.89 -3.30
CA ASN A 22 -0.93 -1.24 -2.18
C ASN A 22 -1.86 -0.79 -1.06
N GLN A 23 -3.18 -0.77 -1.28
CA GLN A 23 -4.15 -0.44 -0.23
C GLN A 23 -4.30 -1.60 0.74
N CYS A 24 -3.99 -1.34 2.01
CA CYS A 24 -3.94 -2.35 3.05
C CYS A 24 -5.02 -2.17 4.14
N GLY A 25 -5.53 -0.95 4.33
CA GLY A 25 -6.54 -0.63 5.34
C GLY A 25 -7.85 -1.39 5.13
N PHE A 26 -8.42 -1.92 6.23
CA PHE A 26 -9.75 -2.54 6.30
C PHE A 26 -10.07 -3.59 5.22
N ARG A 27 -9.04 -4.24 4.66
CA ARG A 27 -9.19 -5.26 3.61
C ARG A 27 -8.98 -6.66 4.14
N LYS A 28 -9.85 -7.57 3.71
CA LYS A 28 -9.71 -9.00 3.98
C LYS A 28 -8.39 -9.51 3.41
N GLY A 29 -7.61 -10.23 4.22
CA GLY A 29 -6.32 -10.78 3.81
C GLY A 29 -5.16 -9.79 3.74
N ARG A 30 -5.39 -8.50 4.04
CA ARG A 30 -4.33 -7.51 4.24
C ARG A 30 -4.24 -7.20 5.74
N SER A 31 -3.02 -7.07 6.24
CA SER A 31 -2.78 -6.66 7.63
C SER A 31 -1.85 -5.47 7.68
N THR A 32 -1.79 -4.81 8.83
CA THR A 32 -0.96 -3.62 9.07
C THR A 32 0.52 -3.87 8.78
N ILE A 33 0.99 -5.13 8.79
CA ILE A 33 2.39 -5.46 8.45
C ILE A 33 2.67 -5.38 6.95
N ASN A 34 1.65 -5.46 6.10
CA ASN A 34 1.83 -5.47 4.65
C ASN A 34 2.25 -4.11 4.12
N ALA A 35 1.67 -3.03 4.67
CA ALA A 35 1.98 -1.66 4.27
C ALA A 35 3.47 -1.28 4.49
N PRO A 36 4.07 -1.46 5.69
CA PRO A 36 5.49 -1.16 5.90
C PRO A 36 6.41 -2.11 5.11
N LYS A 37 6.03 -3.39 4.92
CA LYS A 37 6.79 -4.32 4.07
C LYS A 37 6.87 -3.82 2.64
N GLN A 38 5.77 -3.34 2.09
CA GLN A 38 5.73 -2.78 0.74
C GLN A 38 6.61 -1.54 0.62
N VAL A 39 6.51 -0.62 1.58
CA VAL A 39 7.36 0.58 1.65
C VAL A 39 8.85 0.21 1.68
N VAL A 40 9.26 -0.72 2.55
CA VAL A 40 10.66 -1.15 2.65
C VAL A 40 11.14 -1.79 1.34
N ASN A 41 10.33 -2.62 0.71
CA ASN A 41 10.69 -3.26 -0.56
C ASN A 41 10.85 -2.24 -1.68
N THR A 42 9.93 -1.27 -1.80
CA THR A 42 10.03 -0.17 -2.76
C THR A 42 11.29 0.67 -2.52
N SER A 43 11.59 1.01 -1.27
CA SER A 43 12.82 1.73 -0.91
C SER A 43 14.07 0.97 -1.32
N LYS A 44 14.14 -0.34 -1.05
CA LYS A 44 15.28 -1.19 -1.43
C LYS A 44 15.51 -1.19 -2.95
N VAL A 45 14.45 -1.25 -3.74
CA VAL A 45 14.54 -1.18 -5.21
C VAL A 45 15.02 0.21 -5.66
N ALA A 46 14.47 1.28 -5.09
CA ALA A 46 14.82 2.64 -5.44
C ALA A 46 16.31 2.97 -5.17
N ILE A 47 16.86 2.47 -4.06
CA ILE A 47 18.28 2.66 -3.72
C ILE A 47 19.21 1.78 -4.55
N ALA A 48 18.74 0.63 -5.06
CA ALA A 48 19.54 -0.33 -5.81
C ALA A 48 19.93 0.15 -7.23
N GLY A 49 19.27 1.18 -7.77
CA GLY A 49 19.58 1.72 -9.10
C GLY A 49 20.95 2.40 -9.19
N THR A 50 21.61 2.30 -10.35
CA THR A 50 22.92 2.91 -10.62
C THR A 50 22.84 4.43 -10.69
N ARG A 51 23.90 5.09 -10.19
CA ARG A 51 24.04 6.54 -10.03
C ARG A 51 24.14 7.25 -11.38
N TRP A 52 23.47 8.40 -11.55
CA TRP A 52 23.85 9.35 -12.59
C TRP A 52 25.02 10.20 -12.09
N LYS A 53 26.20 10.10 -12.73
CA LYS A 53 27.38 10.98 -12.55
C LYS A 53 27.80 11.33 -11.10
N GLY A 54 28.07 10.35 -10.24
CA GLY A 54 29.03 10.62 -9.14
C GLY A 54 28.57 11.48 -7.94
N GLY A 55 27.28 11.84 -7.76
CA GLY A 55 26.74 12.58 -6.59
C GLY A 55 26.05 11.74 -5.49
N THR A 56 26.19 12.07 -4.20
CA THR A 56 25.55 11.31 -3.07
C THR A 56 24.03 11.33 -3.23
N LYS A 57 23.37 10.16 -3.15
CA LYS A 57 21.90 10.05 -3.26
C LYS A 57 21.29 10.35 -1.90
N GLU A 58 20.58 11.48 -1.78
CA GLU A 58 19.59 11.68 -0.73
C GLU A 58 18.22 11.33 -1.31
N TYR A 59 17.72 10.14 -0.99
CA TYR A 59 16.38 9.74 -1.37
C TYR A 59 15.43 9.93 -0.19
N CYS A 60 14.48 10.86 -0.34
CA CYS A 60 13.33 10.95 0.55
C CYS A 60 12.19 10.14 -0.04
N LEU A 61 11.84 9.02 0.60
CA LEU A 61 10.58 8.34 0.30
C LEU A 61 9.43 9.08 0.95
N LEU A 62 8.54 9.66 0.14
CA LEU A 62 7.24 10.14 0.59
C LEU A 62 6.25 8.97 0.46
N ALA A 63 5.92 8.35 1.59
CA ALA A 63 4.90 7.31 1.65
C ALA A 63 3.72 7.80 2.50
N ALA A 64 2.54 7.85 1.89
CA ALA A 64 1.28 7.95 2.62
C ALA A 64 0.81 6.53 2.95
N LEU A 65 0.57 6.27 4.23
CA LEU A 65 0.00 5.01 4.72
C LEU A 65 -1.48 5.29 5.00
N ASP A 66 -2.35 4.68 4.18
CA ASP A 66 -3.81 4.68 4.34
C ASP A 66 -4.31 3.23 4.51
#